data_AF-F8CGS7-F1
#
_entry.id   AF-F8CGS7-F1
#
_cell.length_a   1.000
_cell.length_b   1.000
_cell.length_c   1.000
_cell.angle_alpha   90.00
_cell.angle_beta   90.00
_cell.angle_gamma   90.00
#
_symmetry.space_group_name_H-M   'P 1'
#
loop_
_entity.id
_entity.type
_entity.pdbx_description
1 polymer ?
#
loop_
_entity_poly.entity_id
_entity_poly.type
_entity_poly.pdbx_seq_one_letter_code
_entity_poly.pdbx_strand_id
1 'polypeptide(L)'
;MWNPVAYAWTAWRMARAIRDPEELQDVLGLAPVLAPPTAMRRLVERLMRHASAAQAFIERPRVGLLHLAALRALPEHTLGRAFADHLEANRVDPHALPSLEAHTDEEYVRAHLLESHDVWHVLTGFPTSVAGELGLQAFSLAQVGSPFALGVLAGGLTNTLLYAFSQREERMRAIVRGWLLGQRARLLFGAPWRQMWESPLTEVRQRYGLDLAAVDAVLDDPMRPAMEARNPGSASAPQSC
;
A
#
# COMPACT_ATOMS: atom_id res chain seq x y z
N MET A 1 -17.28 11.32 26.09
CA MET A 1 -16.58 11.66 27.36
C MET A 1 -15.17 12.12 27.00
N TRP A 2 -14.77 13.31 27.41
CA TRP A 2 -13.52 13.97 27.02
C TRP A 2 -12.40 13.51 27.95
N ASN A 3 -11.41 12.77 27.44
CA ASN A 3 -10.25 12.32 28.22
C ASN A 3 -8.98 13.05 27.75
N PRO A 4 -8.60 14.16 28.40
CA PRO A 4 -7.48 15.00 27.96
C PRO A 4 -6.13 14.26 27.98
N VAL A 5 -5.97 13.26 28.86
CA VAL A 5 -4.75 12.44 28.94
C VAL A 5 -4.61 11.53 27.72
N ALA A 6 -5.72 10.93 27.27
CA ALA A 6 -5.71 10.11 26.06
C ALA A 6 -5.36 10.93 24.80
N TYR A 7 -5.86 12.18 24.71
CA TYR A 7 -5.50 13.09 23.61
C TYR A 7 -4.04 13.52 23.66
N ALA A 8 -3.53 13.89 24.84
CA ALA A 8 -2.13 14.24 25.01
C ALA A 8 -1.20 13.08 24.63
N TRP A 9 -1.56 11.85 25.02
CA TRP A 9 -0.81 10.65 24.67
C TRP A 9 -0.88 10.35 23.16
N THR A 10 -2.05 10.49 22.54
CA THR A 10 -2.22 10.32 21.09
C THR A 10 -1.41 11.36 20.31
N ALA A 11 -1.46 12.63 20.72
CA ALA A 11 -0.68 13.70 20.11
C ALA A 11 0.83 13.47 20.27
N TRP A 12 1.25 12.96 21.44
CA TRP A 12 2.65 12.56 21.66
C TRP A 12 3.07 11.41 20.75
N ARG A 13 2.24 10.37 20.57
CA ARG A 13 2.52 9.27 19.62
C ARG A 13 2.55 9.73 18.18
N MET A 14 1.65 10.64 17.77
CA MET A 14 1.70 11.26 16.45
C MET A 14 3.01 12.02 16.26
N ALA A 15 3.42 12.83 17.23
CA ALA A 15 4.68 13.55 17.18
C ALA A 15 5.89 12.60 17.12
N ARG A 16 5.87 11.50 17.88
CA ARG A 16 6.92 10.48 17.87
C ARG A 16 6.98 9.74 16.54
N ALA A 17 5.85 9.26 16.01
CA ALA A 17 5.78 8.61 14.70
C ALA A 17 6.20 9.53 13.55
N ILE A 18 5.87 10.83 13.63
CA ILE A 18 6.35 11.81 12.65
C ILE A 18 7.85 12.06 12.80
N ARG A 19 8.42 12.01 14.01
CA ARG A 19 9.85 12.23 14.22
C ARG A 19 10.67 10.99 13.82
N ASP A 20 10.17 9.82 14.19
CA ASP A 20 10.80 8.52 14.03
C ASP A 20 9.81 7.52 13.40
N PRO A 21 9.72 7.52 12.06
CA PRO A 21 8.75 6.69 11.34
C PRO A 21 9.14 5.20 11.28
N GLU A 22 10.34 4.82 11.73
CA GLU A 22 10.81 3.42 11.73
C GLU A 22 10.20 2.61 12.89
N GLU A 23 9.70 3.29 13.92
CA GLU A 23 9.01 2.68 15.06
C GLU A 23 7.58 2.24 14.67
N LEU A 24 7.47 1.08 14.01
CA LEU A 24 6.22 0.52 13.49
C LEU A 24 5.07 0.49 14.53
N GLN A 25 5.36 0.21 15.80
CA GLN A 25 4.34 0.16 16.85
C GLN A 25 3.62 1.49 17.06
N ASP A 26 4.29 2.62 16.84
CA ASP A 26 3.66 3.93 16.94
C ASP A 26 2.81 4.24 15.73
N VAL A 27 3.29 3.91 14.53
CA VAL A 27 2.52 4.08 13.30
C VAL A 27 1.23 3.24 13.35
N LEU A 28 1.33 1.96 13.71
CA LEU A 28 0.17 1.08 13.91
C LEU A 28 -0.71 1.54 15.07
N GLY A 29 -0.11 2.09 16.13
CA GLY A 29 -0.84 2.66 17.26
C GLY A 29 -1.74 3.84 16.89
N LEU A 30 -1.51 4.50 15.74
CA LEU A 30 -2.36 5.56 15.22
C LEU A 30 -3.56 5.02 14.40
N ALA A 31 -3.63 3.72 14.12
CA ALA A 31 -4.71 3.13 13.32
C ALA A 31 -6.13 3.49 13.80
N PRO A 32 -6.45 3.51 15.11
CA PRO A 32 -7.78 3.91 15.58
C PRO A 32 -8.14 5.37 15.26
N VAL A 33 -7.13 6.25 15.19
CA VAL A 33 -7.28 7.68 14.93
C VAL A 33 -7.35 7.97 13.44
N LEU A 34 -6.48 7.32 12.66
CA LEU A 34 -6.40 7.52 11.21
C LEU A 34 -7.50 6.78 10.45
N ALA A 35 -8.00 5.67 11.00
CA ALA A 35 -9.07 4.85 10.42
C ALA A 35 -10.24 4.66 11.42
N PRO A 36 -10.97 5.74 11.77
CA PRO A 36 -12.09 5.65 12.69
C PRO A 36 -13.23 4.81 12.09
N PRO A 37 -14.17 4.29 12.91
CA PRO A 37 -15.24 3.40 12.45
C PRO A 37 -16.09 3.93 11.29
N THR A 38 -16.31 5.24 11.23
CA THR A 38 -17.04 5.89 10.13
C THR A 38 -16.27 5.86 8.81
N ALA A 39 -14.95 6.04 8.86
CA ALA A 39 -14.09 5.95 7.67
C ALA A 39 -13.97 4.49 7.20
N MET A 40 -13.88 3.54 8.13
CA MET A 40 -13.86 2.11 7.82
C MET A 40 -15.16 1.63 7.16
N ARG A 41 -16.33 2.08 7.64
CA ARG A 41 -17.61 1.79 6.96
C ARG A 41 -17.63 2.26 5.52
N ARG A 42 -17.22 3.50 5.25
CA ARG A 42 -17.14 4.04 3.89
C ARG A 42 -16.17 3.26 3.01
N LEU A 43 -15.06 2.80 3.60
CA LEU A 43 -14.10 1.94 2.92
C LEU A 43 -14.74 0.60 2.53
N VAL A 44 -15.44 -0.07 3.46
CA VAL A 44 -16.21 -1.30 3.21
C VAL A 44 -17.22 -1.07 2.08
N GLU A 45 -18.06 -0.05 2.18
CA GLU A 45 -19.06 0.30 1.16
C GLU A 45 -18.43 0.52 -0.23
N ARG A 46 -17.25 1.14 -0.30
CA ARG A 46 -16.52 1.27 -1.56
C ARG A 46 -16.02 -0.08 -2.07
N LEU A 47 -15.40 -0.89 -1.22
CA LEU A 47 -14.87 -2.20 -1.63
C LEU A 47 -15.98 -3.13 -2.10
N MET A 48 -17.13 -3.17 -1.42
CA MET A 48 -18.27 -4.00 -1.83
C MET A 48 -18.84 -3.64 -3.22
N ARG A 49 -18.60 -2.42 -3.71
CA ARG A 49 -19.00 -2.02 -5.08
C ARG A 49 -18.08 -2.60 -6.17
N HIS A 50 -16.90 -3.10 -5.82
CA HIS A 50 -16.02 -3.79 -6.75
C HIS A 50 -16.35 -5.29 -6.78
N ALA A 51 -16.68 -5.83 -7.95
CA ALA A 51 -17.08 -7.23 -8.09
C ALA A 51 -16.05 -8.22 -7.53
N SER A 52 -14.75 -7.95 -7.72
CA SER A 52 -13.67 -8.81 -7.19
C SER A 52 -13.54 -8.76 -5.66
N ALA A 53 -13.87 -7.62 -5.04
CA ALA A 53 -13.83 -7.48 -3.59
C ALA A 53 -15.11 -7.96 -2.91
N ALA A 54 -16.28 -7.84 -3.56
CA ALA A 54 -17.56 -8.35 -3.05
C ALA A 54 -17.48 -9.83 -2.69
N GLN A 55 -16.85 -10.65 -3.53
CA GLN A 55 -16.64 -12.07 -3.27
C GLN A 55 -15.80 -12.30 -2.01
N ALA A 56 -14.80 -11.45 -1.76
CA ALA A 56 -13.93 -11.57 -0.61
C ALA A 56 -14.63 -11.25 0.73
N PHE A 57 -15.75 -10.51 0.72
CA PHE A 57 -16.56 -10.33 1.94
C PHE A 57 -17.36 -11.60 2.31
N ILE A 58 -17.57 -12.51 1.35
CA ILE A 58 -18.20 -13.81 1.56
C ILE A 58 -17.15 -14.86 1.95
N GLU A 59 -16.11 -15.01 1.13
CA GLU A 59 -15.09 -16.05 1.31
C GLU A 59 -14.09 -15.73 2.42
N ARG A 60 -13.93 -14.43 2.75
CA ARG A 60 -13.01 -13.90 3.75
C ARG A 60 -11.60 -14.53 3.69
N PRO A 61 -10.92 -14.53 2.53
CA PRO A 61 -9.56 -15.07 2.43
C PRO A 61 -8.61 -14.36 3.40
N ARG A 62 -7.88 -15.17 4.17
CA ARG A 62 -6.86 -14.72 5.12
C ARG A 62 -5.50 -15.26 4.73
N VAL A 63 -4.45 -14.50 5.02
CA VAL A 63 -3.09 -15.03 4.93
C VAL A 63 -2.93 -16.09 6.00
N GLY A 64 -3.39 -15.82 7.22
CA GLY A 64 -3.38 -16.75 8.37
C GLY A 64 -1.98 -17.21 8.78
N LEU A 65 -1.90 -18.33 9.51
CA LEU A 65 -0.61 -18.87 9.97
C LEU A 65 0.29 -19.26 8.79
N LEU A 66 1.54 -18.82 8.87
CA LEU A 66 2.59 -19.02 7.87
C LEU A 66 3.62 -20.01 8.43
N HIS A 67 3.96 -21.03 7.64
CA HIS A 67 5.08 -21.92 7.94
C HIS A 67 6.28 -21.46 7.12
N LEU A 68 7.09 -20.57 7.68
CA LEU A 68 8.22 -19.95 6.96
C LEU A 68 9.18 -21.00 6.38
N ALA A 69 9.45 -22.07 7.11
CA ALA A 69 10.28 -23.18 6.63
C ALA A 69 9.71 -23.83 5.35
N ALA A 70 8.38 -23.94 5.23
CA ALA A 70 7.73 -24.48 4.04
C ALA A 70 7.84 -23.50 2.86
N LEU A 71 7.63 -22.20 3.10
CA LEU A 71 7.76 -21.16 2.08
C LEU A 71 9.20 -21.04 1.56
N ARG A 72 10.19 -21.17 2.45
CA ARG A 72 11.61 -21.16 2.09
C ARG A 72 12.02 -22.33 1.20
N ALA A 73 11.35 -23.47 1.33
CA ALA A 73 11.60 -24.66 0.53
C ALA A 73 11.01 -24.56 -0.89
N LEU A 74 10.19 -23.54 -1.17
CA LEU A 74 9.62 -23.33 -2.51
C LEU A 74 10.69 -22.87 -3.52
N PRO A 75 10.48 -23.11 -4.83
CA PRO A 75 11.40 -22.66 -5.86
C PRO A 75 11.60 -21.13 -5.87
N GLU A 76 12.79 -20.66 -6.23
CA GLU A 76 13.22 -19.25 -6.17
C GLU A 76 12.33 -18.27 -6.94
N HIS A 77 11.67 -18.74 -8.00
CA HIS A 77 10.82 -17.89 -8.83
C HIS A 77 9.40 -17.73 -8.29
N THR A 78 9.03 -18.39 -7.18
CA THR A 78 7.67 -18.38 -6.62
C THR A 78 7.41 -17.21 -5.70
N LEU A 79 6.14 -16.82 -5.56
CA LEU A 79 5.70 -15.79 -4.61
C LEU A 79 6.08 -16.16 -3.17
N GLY A 80 5.85 -17.41 -2.77
CA GLY A 80 6.10 -17.87 -1.41
C GLY A 80 7.58 -17.80 -1.02
N ARG A 81 8.48 -18.18 -1.94
CA ARG A 81 9.92 -18.04 -1.71
C ARG A 81 10.33 -16.57 -1.59
N ALA A 82 9.90 -15.71 -2.52
CA ALA A 82 10.20 -14.28 -2.46
C ALA A 82 9.64 -13.61 -1.18
N PHE A 83 8.49 -14.08 -0.69
CA PHE A 83 7.90 -13.62 0.56
C PHE A 83 8.68 -14.09 1.79
N ALA A 84 9.15 -15.35 1.82
CA ALA A 84 10.03 -15.81 2.87
C ALA A 84 11.33 -15.00 2.92
N ASP A 85 11.97 -14.78 1.77
CA ASP A 85 13.20 -14.01 1.65
C ASP A 85 12.99 -12.55 2.13
N HIS A 86 11.83 -11.95 1.83
CA HIS A 86 11.46 -10.62 2.31
C HIS A 86 11.33 -10.57 3.85
N LEU A 87 10.65 -11.52 4.47
CA LEU A 87 10.51 -11.56 5.93
C LEU A 87 11.87 -11.75 6.62
N GLU A 88 12.72 -12.65 6.09
CA GLU A 88 14.06 -12.91 6.62
C GLU A 88 14.98 -11.68 6.50
N ALA A 89 14.99 -11.02 5.34
CA ALA A 89 15.79 -9.81 5.12
C ALA A 89 15.41 -8.66 6.07
N ASN A 90 14.14 -8.57 6.43
CA ASN A 90 13.61 -7.54 7.32
C ASN A 90 13.56 -7.95 8.78
N ARG A 91 14.02 -9.17 9.12
CA ARG A 91 13.97 -9.75 10.48
C ARG A 91 12.56 -9.70 11.08
N VAL A 92 11.55 -9.85 10.24
CA VAL A 92 10.15 -9.90 10.64
C VAL A 92 9.88 -11.33 11.10
N ASP A 93 9.51 -11.50 12.38
CA ASP A 93 9.07 -12.78 12.89
C ASP A 93 7.67 -13.10 12.35
N PRO A 94 7.48 -14.18 11.56
CA PRO A 94 6.17 -14.59 11.05
C PRO A 94 5.16 -14.87 12.16
N HIS A 95 5.63 -15.26 13.36
CA HIS A 95 4.77 -15.48 14.53
C HIS A 95 4.42 -14.19 15.26
N ALA A 96 5.15 -13.10 15.01
CA ALA A 96 4.84 -11.77 15.51
C ALA A 96 3.91 -10.99 14.57
N LEU A 97 3.57 -11.55 13.40
CA LEU A 97 2.61 -10.92 12.50
C LEU A 97 1.25 -10.79 13.21
N PRO A 98 0.73 -9.57 13.36
CA PRO A 98 -0.48 -9.33 14.14
C PRO A 98 -1.70 -10.01 13.49
N SER A 99 -2.27 -11.00 14.17
CA SER A 99 -3.54 -11.62 13.80
C SER A 99 -4.68 -10.86 14.47
N LEU A 100 -5.41 -10.05 13.70
CA LEU A 100 -6.61 -9.37 14.18
C LEU A 100 -7.85 -10.25 14.05
N GLU A 101 -8.79 -10.04 14.97
CA GLU A 101 -10.17 -10.54 14.83
C GLU A 101 -10.81 -9.97 13.56
N ALA A 102 -11.76 -10.71 13.00
CA ALA A 102 -12.42 -10.38 11.72
C ALA A 102 -13.88 -10.86 11.73
N HIS A 103 -14.63 -10.52 12.77
CA HIS A 103 -16.03 -10.93 12.92
C HIS A 103 -16.97 -10.02 12.13
N THR A 104 -16.63 -8.74 11.99
CA THR A 104 -17.36 -7.76 11.16
C THR A 104 -16.68 -7.54 9.81
N ASP A 105 -17.33 -6.82 8.88
CA ASP A 105 -16.74 -6.46 7.59
C ASP A 105 -15.58 -5.47 7.77
N GLU A 106 -15.71 -4.51 8.68
CA GLU A 106 -14.68 -3.52 9.00
C GLU A 106 -13.45 -4.18 9.62
N GLU A 107 -13.65 -5.11 10.55
CA GLU A 107 -12.58 -5.90 11.15
C GLU A 107 -11.91 -6.78 10.10
N TYR A 108 -12.68 -7.41 9.20
CA TYR A 108 -12.12 -8.19 8.10
C TYR A 108 -11.26 -7.35 7.16
N VAL A 109 -11.74 -6.17 6.74
CA VAL A 109 -10.93 -5.27 5.89
C VAL A 109 -9.63 -4.91 6.58
N ARG A 110 -9.67 -4.57 7.87
CA ARG A 110 -8.47 -4.23 8.64
C ARG A 110 -7.51 -5.40 8.74
N ALA A 111 -8.00 -6.58 9.11
CA ALA A 111 -7.20 -7.79 9.24
C ALA A 111 -6.57 -8.20 7.90
N HIS A 112 -7.36 -8.21 6.83
CA HIS A 112 -6.88 -8.60 5.50
C HIS A 112 -5.81 -7.63 4.97
N LEU A 113 -5.99 -6.32 5.15
CA LEU A 113 -4.99 -5.33 4.73
C LEU A 113 -3.70 -5.44 5.54
N LEU A 114 -3.79 -5.66 6.85
CA LEU A 114 -2.63 -5.83 7.72
C LEU A 114 -1.84 -7.09 7.37
N GLU A 115 -2.52 -8.22 7.20
CA GLU A 115 -1.91 -9.50 6.87
C GLU A 115 -1.30 -9.54 5.46
N SER A 116 -1.89 -8.80 4.51
CA SER A 116 -1.43 -8.76 3.13
C SER A 116 -0.32 -7.74 2.91
N HIS A 117 0.00 -6.90 3.90
CA HIS A 117 0.93 -5.78 3.77
C HIS A 117 2.29 -6.20 3.18
N ASP A 118 2.93 -7.19 3.81
CA ASP A 118 4.25 -7.66 3.41
C ASP A 118 4.21 -8.42 2.08
N VAL A 119 3.07 -9.01 1.74
CA VAL A 119 2.85 -9.57 0.39
C VAL A 119 2.86 -8.46 -0.65
N TRP A 120 2.27 -7.30 -0.33
CA TRP A 120 2.24 -6.17 -1.25
C TRP A 120 3.63 -5.55 -1.44
N HIS A 121 4.50 -5.54 -0.43
CA HIS A 121 5.92 -5.21 -0.60
C HIS A 121 6.57 -6.07 -1.68
N VAL A 122 6.43 -7.40 -1.57
CA VAL A 122 7.00 -8.36 -2.54
C VAL A 122 6.45 -8.12 -3.95
N LEU A 123 5.14 -7.96 -4.07
CA LEU A 123 4.49 -7.78 -5.37
C LEU A 123 4.90 -6.48 -6.06
N THR A 124 4.99 -5.39 -5.30
CA THR A 124 5.30 -4.05 -5.83
C THR A 124 6.80 -3.76 -5.93
N GLY A 125 7.63 -4.55 -5.23
CA GLY A 125 9.07 -4.36 -5.14
C GLY A 125 9.49 -3.19 -4.25
N PHE A 126 8.60 -2.68 -3.38
CA PHE A 126 8.99 -1.64 -2.43
C PHE A 126 9.79 -2.23 -1.26
N PRO A 127 10.98 -1.67 -0.95
CA PRO A 127 11.68 -2.02 0.29
C PRO A 127 10.97 -1.44 1.52
N THR A 128 11.42 -1.83 2.71
CA THR A 128 10.90 -1.37 4.03
C THR A 128 11.57 -0.08 4.54
N SER A 129 12.41 0.56 3.71
CA SER A 129 12.91 1.92 3.97
C SER A 129 11.74 2.91 4.07
N VAL A 130 11.94 4.06 4.74
CA VAL A 130 10.90 5.11 4.83
C VAL A 130 10.35 5.52 3.46
N ALA A 131 11.19 5.66 2.44
CA ALA A 131 10.72 5.98 1.09
C ALA A 131 9.86 4.85 0.49
N GLY A 132 10.31 3.60 0.62
CA GLY A 132 9.58 2.41 0.17
C GLY A 132 8.22 2.24 0.86
N GLU A 133 8.15 2.46 2.18
CA GLU A 133 6.90 2.48 2.95
C GLU A 133 5.93 3.54 2.42
N LEU A 134 6.40 4.77 2.20
CA LEU A 134 5.56 5.82 1.61
C LEU A 134 5.08 5.45 0.21
N GLY A 135 5.91 4.78 -0.59
CA GLY A 135 5.49 4.21 -1.87
C GLY A 135 4.39 3.17 -1.72
N LEU A 136 4.53 2.23 -0.78
CA LEU A 136 3.53 1.20 -0.55
C LEU A 136 2.20 1.78 -0.01
N GLN A 137 2.27 2.78 0.87
CA GLN A 137 1.07 3.47 1.34
C GLN A 137 0.38 4.25 0.21
N ALA A 138 1.13 4.87 -0.70
CA ALA A 138 0.55 5.50 -1.90
C ALA A 138 -0.13 4.46 -2.81
N PHE A 139 0.47 3.28 -2.97
CA PHE A 139 -0.14 2.15 -3.66
C PHE A 139 -1.44 1.70 -3.00
N SER A 140 -1.44 1.53 -1.67
CA SER A 140 -2.62 1.15 -0.89
C SER A 140 -3.74 2.19 -0.97
N LEU A 141 -3.38 3.48 -0.95
CA LEU A 141 -4.32 4.57 -1.14
C LEU A 141 -4.94 4.54 -2.54
N ALA A 142 -4.17 4.29 -3.60
CA ALA A 142 -4.71 4.17 -4.95
C ALA A 142 -5.62 2.93 -5.11
N GLN A 143 -5.24 1.80 -4.54
CA GLN A 143 -5.97 0.53 -4.66
C GLN A 143 -7.28 0.51 -3.89
N VAL A 144 -7.20 0.74 -2.58
CA VAL A 144 -8.35 0.56 -1.68
C VAL A 144 -8.81 1.87 -1.09
N GLY A 145 -8.07 2.98 -1.25
CA GLY A 145 -8.37 4.27 -0.65
C GLY A 145 -8.37 4.27 0.88
N SER A 146 -7.41 3.54 1.46
CA SER A 146 -7.28 3.38 2.90
C SER A 146 -7.07 4.74 3.60
N PRO A 147 -7.92 5.12 4.58
CA PRO A 147 -7.72 6.34 5.34
C PRO A 147 -6.45 6.28 6.22
N PHE A 148 -6.07 5.08 6.66
CA PHE A 148 -4.81 4.85 7.35
C PHE A 148 -3.62 5.20 6.45
N ALA A 149 -3.61 4.71 5.21
CA ALA A 149 -2.54 4.98 4.26
C ALA A 149 -2.39 6.48 3.96
N LEU A 150 -3.50 7.21 3.81
CA LEU A 150 -3.48 8.67 3.66
C LEU A 150 -2.87 9.37 4.88
N GLY A 151 -3.22 8.90 6.10
CA GLY A 151 -2.65 9.42 7.34
C GLY A 151 -1.14 9.20 7.44
N VAL A 152 -0.67 8.01 7.09
CA VAL A 152 0.78 7.70 7.06
C VAL A 152 1.50 8.56 6.03
N LEU A 153 0.93 8.76 4.82
CA LEU A 153 1.49 9.66 3.81
C LEU A 153 1.59 11.10 4.33
N ALA A 154 0.54 11.61 4.98
CA ALA A 154 0.56 12.95 5.57
C ALA A 154 1.65 13.09 6.65
N GLY A 155 1.79 12.08 7.52
CA GLY A 155 2.86 12.01 8.52
C GLY A 155 4.25 11.96 7.88
N GLY A 156 4.43 11.14 6.84
CA GLY A 156 5.69 11.00 6.11
C GLY A 156 6.11 12.26 5.35
N LEU A 157 5.15 12.97 4.74
CA LEU A 157 5.41 14.28 4.12
C LEU A 157 5.81 15.32 5.18
N THR A 158 5.16 15.29 6.35
CA THR A 158 5.53 16.15 7.49
C THR A 158 6.94 15.81 8.01
N ASN A 159 7.27 14.52 8.17
CA ASN A 159 8.63 14.08 8.53
C ASN A 159 9.65 14.56 7.50
N THR A 160 9.34 14.42 6.21
CA THR A 160 10.21 14.87 5.11
C THR A 160 10.45 16.38 5.20
N LEU A 161 9.41 17.17 5.45
CA LEU A 161 9.53 18.62 5.59
C LEU A 161 10.40 19.01 6.80
N LEU A 162 10.17 18.40 7.95
CA LEU A 162 10.75 18.84 9.22
C LEU A 162 12.12 18.24 9.54
N TYR A 163 12.38 17.00 9.10
CA TYR A 163 13.52 16.21 9.58
C TYR A 163 14.37 15.60 8.46
N ALA A 164 13.81 15.35 7.28
CA ALA A 164 14.47 14.59 6.21
C ALA A 164 14.36 15.24 4.82
N PHE A 165 14.46 16.57 4.75
CA PHE A 165 14.21 17.31 3.50
C PHE A 165 15.22 16.99 2.38
N SER A 166 16.43 16.55 2.75
CA SER A 166 17.42 16.04 1.80
C SER A 166 16.94 14.78 1.06
N GLN A 167 16.07 13.97 1.66
CA GLN A 167 15.50 12.74 1.08
C GLN A 167 14.22 12.98 0.26
N ARG A 168 13.79 14.24 0.08
CA ARG A 168 12.50 14.56 -0.56
C ARG A 168 12.33 13.96 -1.95
N GLU A 169 13.38 13.92 -2.77
CA GLU A 169 13.28 13.43 -4.16
C GLU A 169 13.05 11.93 -4.21
N GLU A 170 13.79 11.17 -3.41
CA GLU A 170 13.61 9.72 -3.26
C GLU A 170 12.20 9.38 -2.76
N ARG A 171 11.75 10.05 -1.70
CA ARG A 171 10.43 9.82 -1.09
C ARG A 171 9.29 10.21 -2.03
N MET A 172 9.38 11.36 -2.70
CA MET A 172 8.37 11.79 -3.66
C MET A 172 8.34 10.86 -4.88
N ARG A 173 9.50 10.42 -5.39
CA ARG A 173 9.56 9.44 -6.47
C ARG A 173 8.88 8.12 -6.06
N ALA A 174 9.13 7.62 -4.85
CA ALA A 174 8.48 6.42 -4.34
C ALA A 174 6.96 6.56 -4.20
N ILE A 175 6.48 7.70 -3.69
CA ILE A 175 5.03 8.01 -3.60
C ILE A 175 4.39 8.00 -4.99
N VAL A 176 5.00 8.67 -5.97
CA VAL A 176 4.47 8.72 -7.35
C VAL A 176 4.48 7.32 -7.97
N ARG A 177 5.56 6.55 -7.79
CA ARG A 177 5.64 5.15 -8.21
C ARG A 177 4.50 4.32 -7.67
N GLY A 178 4.27 4.40 -6.36
CA GLY A 178 3.25 3.64 -5.66
C GLY A 178 1.85 3.97 -6.16
N TRP A 179 1.56 5.27 -6.27
CA TRP A 179 0.29 5.75 -6.81
C TRP A 179 0.04 5.25 -8.24
N LEU A 180 1.03 5.37 -9.14
CA LEU A 180 0.90 4.92 -10.53
C LEU A 180 0.69 3.40 -10.63
N LEU A 181 1.45 2.61 -9.87
CA LEU A 181 1.26 1.16 -9.78
C LEU A 181 -0.15 0.82 -9.30
N GLY A 182 -0.63 1.49 -8.25
CA GLY A 182 -1.94 1.22 -7.67
C GLY A 182 -3.08 1.61 -8.60
N GLN A 183 -2.93 2.68 -9.39
CA GLN A 183 -3.94 3.08 -10.39
C GLN A 183 -4.01 2.14 -11.59
N ARG A 184 -2.89 1.49 -11.95
CA ARG A 184 -2.80 0.58 -13.11
C ARG A 184 -3.14 -0.87 -12.75
N ALA A 185 -2.88 -1.27 -11.52
CA ALA A 185 -3.12 -2.64 -11.06
C ALA A 185 -4.61 -2.94 -10.91
N ARG A 186 -4.98 -4.20 -11.16
CA ARG A 186 -6.27 -4.74 -10.72
C ARG A 186 -6.31 -4.74 -9.20
N LEU A 187 -7.51 -4.71 -8.62
CA LEU A 187 -7.66 -4.67 -7.17
C LEU A 187 -7.03 -5.91 -6.50
N LEU A 188 -6.05 -5.69 -5.62
CA LEU A 188 -5.39 -6.76 -4.83
C LEU A 188 -6.22 -7.20 -3.63
N PHE A 189 -7.08 -6.33 -3.09
CA PHE A 189 -7.92 -6.67 -1.94
C PHE A 189 -8.81 -7.87 -2.26
N GLY A 190 -8.80 -8.85 -1.37
CA GLY A 190 -9.56 -10.10 -1.52
C GLY A 190 -8.81 -11.22 -2.24
N ALA A 191 -7.54 -11.01 -2.59
CA ALA A 191 -6.71 -12.04 -3.18
C ALA A 191 -6.47 -13.22 -2.22
N PRO A 192 -6.59 -14.49 -2.69
CA PRO A 192 -6.33 -15.66 -1.87
C PRO A 192 -4.84 -16.01 -1.83
N TRP A 193 -4.01 -15.18 -1.18
CA TRP A 193 -2.54 -15.31 -1.18
C TRP A 193 -2.04 -16.72 -0.84
N ARG A 194 -2.72 -17.40 0.10
CA ARG A 194 -2.41 -18.78 0.51
C ARG A 194 -2.39 -19.77 -0.65
N GLN A 195 -3.24 -19.56 -1.66
CA GLN A 195 -3.35 -20.44 -2.83
C GLN A 195 -2.31 -20.11 -3.90
N MET A 196 -1.58 -18.99 -3.75
CA MET A 196 -0.65 -18.48 -4.75
C MET A 196 0.82 -18.57 -4.32
N TRP A 197 1.13 -19.17 -3.17
CA TRP A 197 2.52 -19.28 -2.69
C TRP A 197 3.42 -20.05 -3.66
N GLU A 198 2.90 -21.10 -4.27
CA GLU A 198 3.65 -21.91 -5.24
C GLU A 198 3.64 -21.30 -6.65
N SER A 199 2.84 -20.26 -6.89
CA SER A 199 2.75 -19.62 -8.20
C SER A 199 4.01 -18.79 -8.49
N PRO A 200 4.50 -18.78 -9.74
CA PRO A 200 5.57 -17.87 -10.15
C PRO A 200 5.22 -16.41 -9.85
N LEU A 201 6.13 -15.67 -9.22
CA LEU A 201 5.90 -14.27 -8.83
C LEU A 201 5.58 -13.39 -10.05
N THR A 202 6.22 -13.66 -11.19
CA THR A 202 5.97 -12.97 -12.45
C THR A 202 4.53 -13.16 -12.94
N GLU A 203 3.99 -14.38 -12.83
CA GLU A 203 2.60 -14.69 -13.20
C GLU A 203 1.61 -14.03 -12.23
N VAL A 204 1.91 -14.02 -10.93
CA VAL A 204 1.07 -13.31 -9.95
C VAL A 204 1.04 -11.81 -10.25
N ARG A 205 2.20 -11.19 -10.53
CA ARG A 205 2.25 -9.78 -10.95
C ARG A 205 1.44 -9.54 -12.22
N GLN A 206 1.58 -10.39 -13.23
CA GLN A 206 0.81 -10.29 -14.47
C GLN A 206 -0.71 -10.42 -14.22
N ARG A 207 -1.13 -11.36 -13.37
CA ARG A 207 -2.53 -11.59 -12.99
C ARG A 207 -3.18 -10.33 -12.43
N TYR A 208 -2.44 -9.55 -11.63
CA TYR A 208 -2.89 -8.29 -11.04
C TYR A 208 -2.51 -7.04 -11.85
N GLY A 209 -1.93 -7.18 -13.05
CA GLY A 209 -1.56 -6.06 -13.89
C GLY A 209 -0.43 -5.18 -13.32
N LEU A 210 0.45 -5.77 -12.50
CA LEU A 210 1.60 -5.10 -11.92
C LEU A 210 2.77 -5.09 -12.90
N ASP A 211 2.75 -4.14 -13.82
CA ASP A 211 3.87 -3.87 -14.74
C ASP A 211 4.85 -2.87 -14.10
N LEU A 212 5.79 -3.41 -13.32
CA LEU A 212 6.78 -2.59 -12.62
C LEU A 212 7.67 -1.83 -13.60
N ALA A 213 8.14 -2.49 -14.66
CA ALA A 213 9.04 -1.91 -15.65
C ALA A 213 8.38 -0.73 -16.39
N ALA A 214 7.10 -0.84 -16.78
CA ALA A 214 6.39 0.24 -17.44
C ALA A 214 6.07 1.43 -16.52
N VAL A 215 6.02 1.24 -15.20
CA VAL A 215 5.93 2.38 -14.27
C VAL A 215 7.30 3.00 -14.04
N ASP A 216 8.34 2.19 -13.86
CA ASP A 216 9.71 2.66 -13.65
C ASP A 216 10.20 3.47 -14.85
N ALA A 217 9.91 3.02 -16.07
CA ALA A 217 10.19 3.77 -17.30
C ALA A 217 9.52 5.16 -17.34
N VAL A 218 8.35 5.34 -16.72
CA VAL A 218 7.67 6.65 -16.65
C VAL A 218 8.38 7.59 -15.66
N LEU A 219 8.98 7.04 -14.60
CA LEU A 219 9.69 7.82 -13.58
C LEU A 219 11.11 8.19 -14.03
N ASP A 220 11.70 7.34 -14.87
CA ASP A 220 13.03 7.53 -15.45
C ASP A 220 13.01 8.41 -16.70
N ASP A 221 11.84 8.79 -17.22
CA ASP A 221 11.68 9.79 -18.28
C ASP A 221 11.56 11.20 -17.68
N PRO A 222 12.64 12.00 -17.66
CA PRO A 222 12.61 13.36 -17.13
C PRO A 222 11.81 14.36 -18.00
N MET A 223 11.26 13.95 -19.15
CA MET A 223 10.81 14.87 -20.21
C MET A 223 9.44 14.56 -20.84
N ARG A 224 8.42 14.24 -20.04
CA ARG A 224 7.03 14.51 -20.47
C ARG A 224 6.56 15.90 -19.97
N PRO A 225 6.70 16.97 -20.76
CA PRO A 225 6.08 18.24 -20.42
C PRO A 225 4.56 18.07 -20.36
N ALA A 226 3.93 18.75 -19.41
CA ALA A 226 2.48 18.88 -19.26
C ALA A 226 1.85 19.70 -20.42
N MET A 227 2.03 19.27 -21.67
CA MET A 227 1.69 20.04 -22.87
C MET A 227 0.93 19.25 -23.94
N GLU A 228 0.22 18.17 -23.58
CA GLU A 228 -0.78 17.54 -24.46
C GLU A 228 -2.23 17.85 -24.07
N ALA A 229 -2.45 18.64 -23.02
CA ALA A 229 -3.79 19.08 -22.59
C ALA A 229 -4.08 20.56 -22.90
N ARG A 230 -3.49 21.11 -23.98
CA ARG A 230 -3.95 22.35 -24.61
C ARG A 230 -3.77 22.22 -26.12
N ASN A 231 -4.76 21.62 -26.76
CA ASN A 231 -5.00 21.79 -28.18
C ASN A 231 -5.96 23.00 -28.32
N PRO A 232 -5.48 24.25 -28.47
CA PRO A 232 -6.35 25.30 -28.98
C PRO A 232 -6.60 25.00 -30.45
N GLY A 233 -7.88 25.00 -30.83
CA GLY A 233 -8.34 24.62 -32.15
C GLY A 233 -7.47 25.14 -33.28
N SER A 234 -7.26 24.25 -34.24
CA SER A 234 -6.95 24.56 -35.62
C SER A 234 -7.79 25.75 -36.11
N ALA A 235 -7.17 26.93 -36.17
CA ALA A 235 -7.67 28.06 -36.93
C ALA A 235 -6.51 28.65 -37.72
N SER A 236 -6.28 28.11 -38.91
CA SER A 236 -5.69 28.86 -40.02
C SER A 236 -6.69 28.86 -41.17
N ALA A 237 -7.08 30.08 -41.53
CA ALA A 237 -8.05 30.48 -42.55
C ALA A 237 -7.47 30.36 -43.98
N PRO A 238 -8.04 31.06 -44.97
CA PRO A 238 -9.33 30.86 -45.65
C PRO A 238 -9.11 30.29 -47.06
N GLN A 239 -10.14 29.71 -47.68
CA GLN A 239 -10.17 29.54 -49.14
C GLN A 239 -11.37 30.28 -49.73
N SER A 240 -11.03 31.25 -50.57
CA SER A 240 -11.93 31.98 -51.44
C SER A 240 -12.34 31.12 -52.63
N CYS A 241 -13.64 31.05 -52.90
CA CYS A 241 -14.27 31.06 -54.21
C CYS A 241 -15.77 31.36 -54.00
#